data_AF-A0A845G2G4-F1
#
_entry.id   AF-A0A845G2G4-F1
#
_cell.length_a   1.000
_cell.length_b   1.000
_cell.length_c   1.000
_cell.angle_alpha   90.00
_cell.angle_beta   90.00
_cell.angle_gamma   90.00
#
_symmetry.space_group_name_H-M   'P 1'
#
loop_
_entity.id
_entity.type
_entity.pdbx_description
1 polymer ?
#
loop_
_entity_poly.entity_id
_entity_poly.type
_entity_poly.pdbx_seq_one_letter_code
_entity_poly.pdbx_strand_id
1 'polypeptide(L)'
;MKTEVANVPTLHLVCGKIASGKSTLTGALAGQPHTVLISEDKMLAALYPGEIKSLADYVRCTAKLRGALHGLIQDILAAGSSVVLDFPANTVATRAWMKSLFAGTSAAHCLHYLDVSDEECKRRLGLRNEAGGHEFSTSEAEFDLITQYFVPPTDAEGFNVKIS
;
A
#
# COMPACT_ATOMS: atom_id res chain seq x y z
N MET A 1 -22.65 23.43 20.85
CA MET A 1 -22.11 22.09 20.56
C MET A 1 -21.95 22.02 19.06
N LYS A 2 -20.73 22.10 18.51
CA LYS A 2 -20.53 21.94 17.06
C LYS A 2 -20.71 20.45 16.76
N THR A 3 -21.65 20.11 15.89
CA THR A 3 -21.81 18.76 15.38
C THR A 3 -20.53 18.43 14.63
N GLU A 4 -19.67 17.62 15.24
CA GLU A 4 -18.52 17.05 14.57
C GLU A 4 -19.08 16.17 13.44
N VAL A 5 -18.81 16.53 12.19
CA VAL A 5 -19.19 15.69 11.06
C VAL A 5 -18.38 14.41 11.24
N ALA A 6 -19.06 13.33 11.64
CA ALA A 6 -18.41 12.04 11.83
C ALA A 6 -17.69 11.68 10.53
N ASN A 7 -16.36 11.66 10.56
CA ASN A 7 -15.57 11.34 9.39
C ASN A 7 -15.76 9.85 9.11
N VAL A 8 -16.24 9.49 7.92
CA VAL A 8 -16.47 8.09 7.57
C VAL A 8 -15.12 7.37 7.53
N PRO A 9 -14.92 6.30 8.32
CA PRO A 9 -13.68 5.52 8.29
C PRO A 9 -13.37 5.10 6.86
N THR A 10 -12.15 5.35 6.41
CA THR A 10 -11.76 5.10 5.02
C THR A 10 -10.59 4.12 4.98
N LEU A 11 -10.70 3.10 4.14
CA LEU A 11 -9.55 2.28 3.74
C LEU A 11 -8.81 2.97 2.58
N HIS A 12 -7.62 3.46 2.87
CA HIS A 12 -6.71 4.06 1.89
C HIS A 12 -5.74 3.00 1.35
N LEU A 13 -5.74 2.84 0.04
CA LEU A 13 -4.89 1.92 -0.71
C LEU A 13 -4.02 2.74 -1.67
N VAL A 14 -2.76 2.36 -1.87
CA VAL A 14 -1.86 3.11 -2.76
C VAL A 14 -1.29 2.20 -3.85
N CYS A 15 -1.56 2.57 -5.10
CA CYS A 15 -1.08 1.89 -6.30
C CYS A 15 -0.06 2.78 -7.02
N GLY A 16 1.09 2.22 -7.38
CA GLY A 16 2.10 2.93 -8.15
C GLY A 16 3.42 2.16 -8.22
N LYS A 17 4.25 2.53 -9.18
CA LYS A 17 5.57 1.92 -9.42
C LYS A 17 6.56 2.23 -8.29
N ILE A 18 7.69 1.54 -8.24
CA ILE A 18 8.78 1.87 -7.30
C ILE A 18 9.15 3.35 -7.47
N ALA A 19 9.50 4.03 -6.38
CA ALA A 19 9.85 5.46 -6.41
C ALA A 19 8.76 6.44 -6.93
N SER A 20 7.51 6.00 -7.13
CA SER A 20 6.41 6.88 -7.55
C SER A 20 5.95 7.88 -6.47
N GLY A 21 6.38 7.70 -5.22
CA GLY A 21 5.99 8.54 -4.08
C GLY A 21 5.02 7.91 -3.08
N LYS A 22 4.74 6.60 -3.21
CA LYS A 22 3.79 5.86 -2.35
C LYS A 22 4.02 6.10 -0.85
N SER A 23 5.24 5.88 -0.35
CA SER A 23 5.54 6.01 1.09
C SER A 23 5.36 7.43 1.61
N THR A 24 5.56 8.45 0.75
CA THR A 24 5.29 9.85 1.09
C THR A 24 3.80 10.08 1.24
N LEU A 25 2.99 9.55 0.31
CA LEU A 25 1.54 9.65 0.37
C LEU A 25 0.96 8.87 1.56
N THR A 26 1.42 7.64 1.81
CA THR A 26 0.94 6.85 2.95
C THR A 26 1.28 7.53 4.28
N GLY A 27 2.46 8.13 4.42
CA GLY A 27 2.83 8.95 5.57
C GLY A 27 1.93 10.18 5.75
N ALA A 28 1.64 10.90 4.67
CA ALA A 28 0.75 12.06 4.71
C ALA A 28 -0.70 11.68 5.09
N LEU A 29 -1.21 10.58 4.56
CA LEU A 29 -2.53 10.04 4.92
C LEU A 29 -2.58 9.58 6.38
N ALA A 30 -1.52 8.93 6.86
CA ALA A 30 -1.42 8.47 8.24
C ALA A 30 -1.35 9.60 9.28
N GLY A 31 -0.97 10.82 8.86
CA GLY A 31 -0.97 12.00 9.72
C GLY A 31 -2.37 12.55 10.06
N GLN A 32 -3.43 12.02 9.44
CA GLN A 32 -4.80 12.42 9.74
C GLN A 32 -5.29 11.86 11.08
N PRO A 33 -6.20 12.57 11.79
CA PRO A 33 -6.80 12.04 13.01
C PRO A 33 -7.45 10.66 12.81
N HIS A 34 -7.41 9.82 13.84
CA HIS A 34 -8.04 8.49 13.84
C HIS A 34 -7.64 7.61 12.64
N THR A 35 -6.36 7.65 12.24
CA THR A 35 -5.85 6.89 11.10
C THR A 35 -4.71 5.99 11.52
N VAL A 36 -4.78 4.72 11.15
CA VAL A 36 -3.78 3.69 11.43
C VAL A 36 -3.01 3.36 10.15
N LEU A 37 -1.68 3.48 10.19
CA LEU A 37 -0.80 3.02 9.12
C LEU A 37 -0.38 1.58 9.37
N ILE A 38 -0.61 0.71 8.39
CA ILE A 38 -0.09 -0.67 8.40
C ILE A 38 0.88 -0.81 7.22
N SER A 39 2.14 -1.05 7.54
CA SER A 39 3.23 -1.19 6.56
C SER A 39 3.62 -2.65 6.41
N GLU A 40 3.53 -3.18 5.18
CA GLU A 40 3.88 -4.58 4.88
C GLU A 40 5.34 -4.85 5.24
N ASP A 41 6.25 -3.99 4.79
CA ASP A 41 7.70 -4.14 5.00
C ASP A 41 8.05 -4.20 6.50
N LYS A 42 7.49 -3.28 7.32
CA LYS A 42 7.73 -3.28 8.77
C LYS A 42 7.23 -4.55 9.44
N MET A 43 6.05 -5.02 9.05
CA MET A 43 5.44 -6.24 9.62
C MET A 43 6.21 -7.48 9.19
N LEU A 44 6.62 -7.59 7.93
CA LEU A 44 7.43 -8.71 7.43
C LEU A 44 8.80 -8.74 8.11
N ALA A 45 9.47 -7.59 8.25
CA ALA A 45 10.76 -7.49 8.95
C ALA A 45 10.66 -7.93 10.42
N ALA A 46 9.56 -7.58 11.10
CA ALA A 46 9.33 -7.95 12.50
C ALA A 46 8.91 -9.43 12.68
N LEU A 47 8.06 -9.97 11.80
CA LEU A 47 7.46 -11.29 11.96
C LEU A 47 8.27 -12.42 11.32
N TYR A 48 9.05 -12.13 10.28
CA TYR A 48 9.78 -13.12 9.48
C TYR A 48 11.27 -12.74 9.29
N PRO A 49 12.00 -12.37 10.35
CA PRO A 49 13.39 -11.93 10.22
C PRO A 49 14.26 -13.04 9.61
N GLY A 50 14.87 -12.75 8.46
CA GLY A 50 15.75 -13.67 7.75
C GLY A 50 15.06 -14.82 7.01
N GLU A 51 13.73 -14.87 6.95
CA GLU A 51 13.00 -15.93 6.23
C GLU A 51 12.75 -15.60 4.75
N ILE A 52 12.71 -14.32 4.38
CA ILE A 52 12.44 -13.89 2.99
C ILE A 52 13.76 -13.82 2.22
N LYS A 53 14.10 -14.89 1.50
CA LYS A 53 15.33 -14.99 0.68
C LYS A 53 15.04 -15.12 -0.81
N SER A 54 13.77 -15.30 -1.17
CA SER A 54 13.30 -15.49 -2.53
C SER A 54 11.89 -14.93 -2.72
N LEU A 55 11.46 -14.80 -3.97
CA LEU A 55 10.08 -14.42 -4.29
C LEU A 55 9.05 -15.40 -3.72
N ALA A 56 9.35 -16.70 -3.71
CA ALA A 56 8.47 -17.72 -3.15
C ALA A 56 8.31 -17.55 -1.63
N ASP A 57 9.38 -17.18 -0.92
CA ASP A 57 9.31 -16.86 0.50
C ASP A 57 8.48 -15.61 0.75
N TYR A 58 8.68 -14.55 -0.04
CA TYR A 58 7.88 -13.33 0.04
C TYR A 58 6.38 -13.62 -0.15
N VAL A 59 6.00 -14.38 -1.19
CA VAL A 59 4.60 -14.77 -1.45
C VAL A 59 4.02 -15.57 -0.27
N ARG A 60 4.78 -16.52 0.29
CA ARG A 60 4.35 -17.31 1.45
C ARG A 60 4.15 -16.45 2.69
N CYS A 61 5.10 -15.59 3.03
CA CYS A 61 5.07 -14.73 4.21
C CYS A 61 3.97 -13.66 4.12
N THR A 62 3.83 -13.02 2.96
CA THR A 62 2.78 -12.03 2.70
C THR A 62 1.39 -12.66 2.74
N ALA A 63 1.21 -13.88 2.23
CA ALA A 63 -0.08 -14.58 2.34
C ALA A 63 -0.48 -14.84 3.80
N LYS A 64 0.45 -15.28 4.65
CA LYS A 64 0.21 -15.46 6.09
C LYS A 64 -0.13 -14.13 6.78
N LEU A 65 0.64 -13.09 6.50
CA LEU A 65 0.41 -11.75 7.04
C LEU A 65 -0.97 -11.20 6.65
N ARG A 66 -1.33 -11.30 5.36
CA ARG A 66 -2.64 -10.87 4.84
C ARG A 66 -3.80 -11.61 5.48
N GLY A 67 -3.64 -12.92 5.73
CA GLY A 67 -4.63 -13.72 6.46
C GLY A 67 -4.84 -13.23 7.90
N ALA A 68 -3.74 -12.96 8.62
CA ALA A 68 -3.80 -12.45 9.99
C ALA A 68 -4.38 -11.03 10.09
N LEU A 69 -4.09 -10.16 9.12
CA LEU A 69 -4.55 -8.77 9.13
C LEU A 69 -6.00 -8.59 8.64
N HIS A 70 -6.56 -9.56 7.91
CA HIS A 70 -7.86 -9.36 7.24
C HIS A 70 -8.97 -8.95 8.21
N GLY A 71 -9.22 -9.75 9.25
CA GLY A 71 -10.25 -9.45 10.26
C GLY A 71 -9.89 -8.23 11.10
N LEU A 72 -8.61 -8.07 11.47
CA LEU A 72 -8.16 -6.92 12.25
C LEU A 72 -8.41 -5.58 11.54
N ILE A 73 -8.18 -5.51 10.23
CA ILE A 73 -8.44 -4.31 9.44
C ILE A 73 -9.94 -3.99 9.42
N GLN A 74 -10.79 -5.01 9.25
CA GLN A 74 -12.25 -4.85 9.32
C GLN A 74 -12.69 -4.33 10.69
N ASP A 75 -12.14 -4.87 11.78
CA ASP A 75 -12.44 -4.44 13.14
C ASP A 75 -12.01 -2.98 13.39
N ILE A 76 -10.83 -2.57 12.91
CA ILE A 76 -10.34 -1.18 13.02
C ILE A 76 -11.28 -0.21 12.29
N LEU A 77 -11.69 -0.56 11.08
CA LEU A 77 -12.63 0.24 10.28
C LEU A 77 -14.00 0.33 10.96
N ALA A 78 -14.51 -0.79 11.48
CA ALA A 78 -15.79 -0.85 12.20
C ALA A 78 -15.75 -0.07 13.52
N ALA A 79 -14.59 0.00 14.18
CA ALA A 79 -14.35 0.80 15.38
C ALA A 79 -14.24 2.32 15.11
N GLY A 80 -14.36 2.76 13.86
CA GLY A 80 -14.37 4.18 13.51
C GLY A 80 -13.03 4.76 13.07
N SER A 81 -11.99 3.94 12.92
CA SER A 81 -10.65 4.41 12.51
C SER A 81 -10.38 4.16 11.03
N SER A 82 -9.81 5.14 10.34
CA SER A 82 -9.31 4.96 8.97
C SER A 82 -8.05 4.10 8.96
N VAL A 83 -7.81 3.39 7.88
CA VAL A 83 -6.63 2.53 7.71
C VAL A 83 -5.91 2.91 6.42
N VAL A 84 -4.61 3.11 6.50
CA VAL A 84 -3.73 3.27 5.35
C VAL A 84 -2.92 1.99 5.21
N LEU A 85 -3.07 1.31 4.07
CA LEU A 85 -2.27 0.15 3.73
C LEU A 85 -1.08 0.56 2.87
N ASP A 86 0.10 0.54 3.48
CA ASP A 86 1.39 0.63 2.79
C ASP A 86 1.81 -0.79 2.34
N PHE A 87 1.00 -1.31 1.42
CA PHE A 87 1.13 -2.60 0.74
C PHE A 87 1.18 -2.34 -0.78
N PRO A 88 1.89 -3.14 -1.57
CA PRO A 88 1.96 -2.93 -3.01
C PRO A 88 0.63 -3.31 -3.68
N ALA A 89 -0.19 -2.32 -4.04
CA ALA A 89 -1.40 -2.53 -4.85
C ALA A 89 -1.09 -2.71 -6.36
N ASN A 90 0.06 -3.29 -6.70
CA ASN A 90 0.61 -3.35 -8.06
C ASN A 90 0.05 -4.49 -8.92
N THR A 91 -0.60 -5.49 -8.33
CA THR A 91 -1.19 -6.63 -9.02
C THR A 91 -2.70 -6.71 -8.79
N VAL A 92 -3.43 -7.22 -9.79
CA VAL A 92 -4.89 -7.45 -9.70
C VAL A 92 -5.22 -8.37 -8.52
N ALA A 93 -4.42 -9.43 -8.29
CA ALA A 93 -4.64 -10.35 -7.18
C ALA A 93 -4.51 -9.67 -5.80
N THR A 94 -3.53 -8.77 -5.64
CA THR A 94 -3.38 -8.03 -4.38
C THR A 94 -4.54 -7.05 -4.19
N ARG A 95 -4.97 -6.37 -5.24
CA ARG A 95 -6.15 -5.49 -5.19
C ARG A 95 -7.44 -6.25 -4.90
N ALA A 96 -7.62 -7.46 -5.44
CA ALA A 96 -8.76 -8.31 -5.10
C ALA A 96 -8.81 -8.63 -3.60
N TRP A 97 -7.68 -8.95 -2.97
CA TRP A 97 -7.61 -9.10 -1.51
C TRP A 97 -7.93 -7.77 -0.80
N MET A 98 -7.35 -6.65 -1.23
CA MET A 98 -7.65 -5.33 -0.63
C MET A 98 -9.15 -4.98 -0.71
N LYS A 99 -9.81 -5.33 -1.82
CA LYS A 99 -11.25 -5.14 -2.00
C LYS A 99 -12.07 -5.92 -0.99
N SER A 100 -11.63 -7.13 -0.65
CA SER A 100 -12.30 -7.95 0.36
C SER A 100 -12.26 -7.34 1.78
N LEU A 101 -11.32 -6.44 2.07
CA LEU A 101 -11.18 -5.83 3.39
C LEU A 101 -12.30 -4.86 3.75
N PHE A 102 -12.92 -4.22 2.76
CA PHE A 102 -14.08 -3.35 2.99
C PHE A 102 -15.40 -3.99 2.54
N ALA A 103 -15.35 -5.20 1.97
CA ALA A 103 -16.56 -5.94 1.64
C ALA A 103 -17.35 -6.26 2.91
N GLY A 104 -18.63 -5.85 2.95
CA GLY A 104 -19.49 -6.03 4.12
C GLY A 104 -19.27 -5.03 5.25
N THR A 105 -18.40 -4.04 5.07
CA THR A 105 -18.23 -2.91 6.01
C THR A 105 -18.99 -1.68 5.50
N SER A 106 -19.32 -0.75 6.40
CA SER A 106 -19.83 0.59 6.02
C SER A 106 -18.72 1.61 5.76
N ALA A 107 -17.45 1.18 5.82
CA ALA A 107 -16.31 2.04 5.60
C ALA A 107 -16.24 2.48 4.13
N ALA A 108 -15.79 3.71 3.91
CA ALA A 108 -15.40 4.17 2.60
C ALA A 108 -14.08 3.51 2.18
N HIS A 109 -13.75 3.61 0.90
CA HIS A 109 -12.44 3.19 0.39
C HIS A 109 -11.95 4.16 -0.67
N CYS A 110 -10.64 4.27 -0.83
CA CYS A 110 -10.00 5.08 -1.85
C CYS A 110 -8.69 4.43 -2.31
N LEU A 111 -8.59 4.16 -3.62
CA LEU A 111 -7.38 3.69 -4.28
C LEU A 111 -6.66 4.88 -4.90
N HIS A 112 -5.57 5.31 -4.27
CA HIS A 112 -4.71 6.38 -4.76
C HIS A 112 -3.77 5.80 -5.83
N TYR A 113 -4.01 6.13 -7.09
CA TYR A 113 -3.16 5.70 -8.20
C TYR A 113 -2.16 6.81 -8.54
N LEU A 114 -0.88 6.52 -8.31
CA LEU A 114 0.24 7.39 -8.67
C LEU A 114 0.73 7.02 -10.08
N ASP A 115 0.22 7.76 -11.07
CA ASP A 115 0.52 7.55 -12.49
C ASP A 115 1.79 8.30 -12.90
N VAL A 116 2.93 7.82 -12.39
CA VAL A 116 4.25 8.42 -12.62
C VAL A 116 4.99 7.63 -13.71
N SER A 117 5.60 8.33 -14.66
CA SER A 117 6.37 7.72 -15.74
C SER A 117 7.59 6.95 -15.22
N ASP A 118 8.04 5.95 -15.98
CA ASP A 118 9.23 5.18 -15.61
C ASP A 118 10.48 6.06 -15.50
N GLU A 119 10.65 7.00 -16.44
CA GLU A 119 11.74 7.98 -16.42
C GLU A 119 11.80 8.78 -15.12
N GLU A 120 10.65 9.29 -14.65
CA GLU A 120 10.60 10.07 -13.41
C GLU A 120 10.80 9.18 -12.17
N CYS A 121 10.26 7.97 -12.17
CA CYS A 121 10.51 6.99 -11.10
C CYS A 121 12.00 6.62 -11.02
N LYS A 122 12.67 6.34 -12.15
CA LYS A 122 14.10 6.03 -12.21
C LYS A 122 14.95 7.23 -11.76
N ARG A 123 14.61 8.44 -12.22
CA ARG A 123 15.27 9.67 -11.76
C ARG A 123 15.19 9.85 -10.24
N ARG A 124 14.01 9.65 -9.65
CA ARG A 124 13.80 9.72 -8.18
C ARG A 124 14.55 8.62 -7.45
N LEU A 125 14.62 7.42 -8.03
CA LEU A 125 15.35 6.30 -7.47
C LEU A 125 16.86 6.60 -7.42
N GLY A 126 17.43 7.17 -8.49
CA GLY A 126 18.83 7.62 -8.52
C GLY A 126 19.15 8.61 -7.39
N LEU A 127 18.33 9.65 -7.23
CA LEU A 127 18.51 10.64 -6.15
C LEU A 127 18.43 10.00 -4.74
N ARG A 128 17.56 9.01 -4.54
CA ARG A 128 17.46 8.29 -3.26
C ARG A 128 18.69 7.43 -2.98
N ASN A 129 19.21 6.75 -4.01
CA ASN A 129 20.40 5.93 -3.90
C ASN A 129 21.63 6.79 -3.57
N GLU A 130 21.74 7.99 -4.16
CA GLU A 130 22.79 8.97 -3.87
C GLU A 130 22.71 9.54 -2.44
N ALA A 131 21.50 9.75 -1.92
CA ALA A 131 21.28 10.31 -0.59
C ALA A 131 21.58 9.33 0.57
N GLY A 132 21.75 8.04 0.32
CA GLY A 132 22.28 7.06 1.29
C GLY A 132 21.38 6.73 2.49
N GLY A 133 20.07 6.99 2.41
CA GLY A 133 19.14 6.89 3.56
C GLY A 133 18.12 5.73 3.53
N HIS A 134 18.19 4.82 2.56
CA HIS A 134 17.24 3.71 2.43
C HIS A 134 17.91 2.34 2.60
N GLU A 135 17.25 1.44 3.34
CA GLU A 135 17.71 0.07 3.61
C GLU A 135 17.92 -0.78 2.35
N PHE A 136 17.38 -0.37 1.20
CA PHE A 136 17.50 -1.07 -0.07
C PHE A 136 17.90 -0.10 -1.18
N SER A 137 19.10 -0.30 -1.75
CA SER A 137 19.51 0.31 -3.03
C SER A 137 18.88 -0.53 -4.15
N THR A 138 17.82 -0.03 -4.77
CA THR A 138 17.22 -0.68 -5.94
C THR A 138 17.93 -0.16 -7.19
N SER A 139 18.47 -1.06 -8.01
CA SER A 139 19.03 -0.75 -9.32
C SER A 139 17.95 -0.48 -10.36
N GLU A 140 18.30 0.16 -11.49
CA GLU A 140 17.35 0.31 -12.61
C GLU A 140 16.90 -1.04 -13.19
N ALA A 141 17.78 -2.03 -13.22
CA ALA A 141 17.44 -3.38 -13.69
C ALA A 141 16.41 -4.07 -12.78
N GLU A 142 16.53 -3.91 -11.46
CA GLU A 142 15.53 -4.39 -10.50
C GLU A 142 14.23 -3.59 -10.59
N PHE A 143 14.31 -2.27 -10.83
CA PHE A 143 13.13 -1.45 -11.11
C PHE A 143 12.35 -1.99 -12.31
N ASP A 144 13.02 -2.26 -13.43
CA ASP A 144 12.39 -2.76 -14.65
C ASP A 144 11.79 -4.17 -14.41
N LEU A 145 12.54 -5.04 -13.73
CA LEU A 145 12.07 -6.39 -13.37
C LEU A 145 10.84 -6.37 -12.46
N ILE A 146 10.75 -5.47 -11.50
CA ILE A 146 9.59 -5.39 -10.60
C ILE A 146 8.41 -4.72 -11.30
N THR A 147 8.70 -3.71 -12.14
CA THR A 147 7.68 -2.97 -12.90
C THR A 147 6.98 -3.86 -13.93
N GLN A 148 7.58 -4.95 -14.39
CA GLN A 148 6.90 -5.92 -15.28
C GLN A 148 5.63 -6.53 -14.65
N TYR A 149 5.56 -6.60 -13.32
CA TYR A 149 4.41 -7.14 -12.60
C TYR A 149 3.35 -6.06 -12.30
N PHE A 150 3.64 -4.80 -12.60
CA PHE A 150 2.74 -3.69 -12.36
C PHE A 150 1.62 -3.69 -13.40
N VAL A 151 0.37 -3.71 -12.92
CA VAL A 151 -0.82 -3.52 -13.74
C VAL A 151 -1.59 -2.32 -13.17
N PRO A 152 -1.88 -1.27 -13.97
CA PRO A 152 -2.66 -0.13 -13.50
C PRO A 152 -4.07 -0.59 -13.06
N PRO A 153 -4.72 0.11 -12.12
CA PRO A 153 -6.09 -0.22 -11.75
C PRO A 153 -7.05 0.08 -12.91
N THR A 154 -8.12 -0.71 -12.99
CA THR A 154 -9.18 -0.53 -14.01
C THR A 154 -10.54 -0.33 -13.36
N ASP A 155 -11.46 0.30 -14.09
CA ASP A 155 -12.84 0.52 -13.61
C ASP A 155 -13.56 -0.80 -13.28
N ALA A 156 -13.23 -1.89 -13.96
CA ALA A 156 -13.79 -3.22 -13.71
C ALA A 156 -13.48 -3.74 -12.29
N GLU A 157 -12.43 -3.22 -11.64
CA GLU A 157 -12.09 -3.57 -10.27
C GLU A 157 -12.98 -2.87 -9.24
N GLY A 158 -13.74 -1.85 -9.65
CA GLY A 158 -14.77 -1.20 -8.82
C GLY A 158 -14.24 -0.50 -7.57
N PHE A 159 -13.06 0.12 -7.68
CA PHE A 159 -12.52 1.00 -6.65
C PHE A 159 -12.93 2.45 -6.91
N ASN A 160 -13.08 3.23 -5.82
CA ASN A 160 -13.00 4.68 -5.91
C ASN A 160 -11.55 5.10 -6.16
N VAL A 161 -11.20 5.36 -7.43
CA VAL A 161 -9.82 5.70 -7.82
C VAL A 161 -9.61 7.21 -7.74
N LYS A 162 -8.53 7.62 -7.07
CA LYS A 162 -8.00 8.99 -7.12
C LYS A 162 -6.65 8.97 -7.81
N ILE A 163 -6.58 9.55 -9.01
CA ILE A 163 -5.35 9.69 -9.77
C ILE A 163 -4.58 10.91 -9.24
N SER A 164 -3.29 10.73 -8.94
CA SER A 164 -2.40 11.81 -8.48
C SER A 164 -1.03 11.74 -9.16
#